data_AF-A0A453H4W0-F1
#
_entry.id   AF-A0A453H4W0-F1
#
_cell.length_a   1.000
_cell.length_b   1.000
_cell.length_c   1.000
_cell.angle_alpha   90.00
_cell.angle_beta   90.00
_cell.angle_gamma   90.00
#
_symmetry.space_group_name_H-M   'P 1'
#
loop_
_entity.id
_entity.type
_entity.pdbx_description
1 polymer ?
#
loop_
_entity_poly.entity_id
_entity_poly.type
_entity_poly.pdbx_seq_one_letter_code
_entity_poly.pdbx_strand_id
1 'polypeptide(L)'
;VTCGCAAGVAAAFRAPVGGVLFALEEVTSWWRSHLMWRVFFTSAVVAVVVRSAMNWCDSGKCGHFGAGGFIIWDISGGQEDYSYQELLPVAIIGVIGGLLGALFNQLTLYITKWRRTYLHKKGKRVQIFEACLISLITSTVSFVLPLLRKCSPCPELETNSGIQCPHPPGTDGNFVNFYCSKDNEYNDLATIFFNSQVRICLKSFSFHGPYSMSQYSITFSCRMMQYAICSVQKHSMSTAHKALSRSWSCFTP
;
A
#
# COMPACT_ATOMS: atom_id res chain seq x y z
N VAL A 1 16.85 0.71 -18.81
CA VAL A 1 15.45 0.61 -18.34
C VAL A 1 15.26 -0.62 -17.46
N THR A 2 15.60 -1.83 -17.92
CA THR A 2 15.56 -3.08 -17.14
C THR A 2 16.22 -2.98 -15.76
N CYS A 3 17.49 -2.58 -15.68
CA CYS A 3 18.19 -2.44 -14.40
C CYS A 3 17.49 -1.46 -13.44
N GLY A 4 16.95 -0.36 -13.97
CA GLY A 4 16.22 0.62 -13.17
C GLY A 4 14.87 0.12 -12.66
N CYS A 5 14.15 -0.65 -13.48
CA CYS A 5 12.91 -1.30 -13.07
C CYS A 5 13.15 -2.33 -11.96
N ALA A 6 14.12 -3.23 -12.16
CA ALA A 6 14.50 -4.23 -11.15
C ALA A 6 14.98 -3.58 -9.85
N ALA A 7 15.82 -2.55 -9.94
CA ALA A 7 16.30 -1.80 -8.78
C ALA A 7 15.17 -1.11 -8.01
N GLY A 8 14.16 -0.57 -8.70
CA GLY A 8 12.98 0.03 -8.06
C GLY A 8 12.14 -0.99 -7.28
N VAL A 9 11.89 -2.17 -7.85
CA VAL A 9 11.19 -3.27 -7.18
C VAL A 9 12.01 -3.77 -5.99
N ALA A 10 13.33 -3.94 -6.17
CA ALA A 10 14.24 -4.33 -5.10
C ALA A 10 14.29 -3.31 -3.95
N ALA A 11 14.23 -2.01 -4.24
CA ALA A 11 14.16 -0.96 -3.22
C ALA A 11 12.85 -1.01 -2.43
N ALA A 12 11.72 -1.26 -3.11
CA ALA A 12 10.40 -1.27 -2.48
C ALA A 12 10.15 -2.48 -1.57
N PHE A 13 10.54 -3.67 -2.01
CA PHE A 13 10.28 -4.93 -1.31
C PHE A 13 11.51 -5.52 -0.60
N ARG A 14 12.69 -4.88 -0.74
CA ARG A 14 13.97 -5.35 -0.20
C ARG A 14 14.37 -6.76 -0.71
N ALA A 15 13.87 -7.14 -1.87
CA ALA A 15 14.10 -8.44 -2.49
C ALA A 15 14.83 -8.26 -3.84
N PRO A 16 16.17 -8.30 -3.87
CA PRO A 16 16.94 -8.06 -5.10
C PRO A 16 16.69 -9.14 -6.15
N VAL A 17 16.55 -10.40 -5.75
CA VAL A 17 16.24 -11.51 -6.67
C VAL A 17 14.82 -11.36 -7.24
N GLY A 18 13.85 -10.97 -6.41
CA GLY A 18 12.47 -10.72 -6.85
C GLY A 18 12.37 -9.60 -7.89
N GLY A 19 13.13 -8.51 -7.72
CA GLY A 19 13.19 -7.43 -8.71
C GLY A 19 13.79 -7.86 -10.06
N VAL A 20 14.79 -8.76 -10.04
CA VAL A 20 15.40 -9.33 -11.26
C VAL A 20 14.41 -10.26 -11.97
N LEU A 21 13.73 -11.14 -11.23
CA LEU A 21 12.70 -12.03 -11.76
C LEU A 21 11.53 -11.25 -12.37
N PHE A 22 11.09 -10.19 -11.71
CA PHE A 22 10.07 -9.29 -12.26
C PHE A 22 10.52 -8.64 -13.58
N ALA A 23 11.76 -8.18 -13.65
CA ALA A 23 12.29 -7.62 -14.90
C ALA A 23 12.44 -8.68 -16.00
N LEU A 24 12.74 -9.92 -15.64
CA LEU A 24 12.82 -11.07 -16.55
C LEU A 24 11.46 -11.40 -17.17
N GLU A 25 10.40 -11.36 -16.36
CA GLU A 25 9.03 -11.69 -16.77
C GLU A 25 8.40 -10.58 -17.63
N GLU A 26 8.52 -9.31 -17.21
CA GLU A 26 7.70 -8.23 -17.75
C GLU A 26 8.43 -7.24 -18.69
N VAL A 27 9.76 -7.09 -18.57
CA VAL A 27 10.47 -5.96 -19.19
C VAL A 27 11.24 -6.35 -20.45
N THR A 28 11.76 -7.57 -20.54
CA THR A 28 12.55 -8.00 -21.70
C THR A 28 12.30 -9.46 -22.07
N SER A 29 11.98 -9.68 -23.35
CA SER A 29 11.76 -10.99 -23.94
C SER A 29 13.04 -11.74 -24.30
N TRP A 30 14.18 -11.06 -24.44
CA TRP A 30 15.47 -11.69 -24.76
C TRP A 30 16.59 -11.20 -23.83
N TRP A 31 17.28 -12.17 -23.22
CA TRP A 31 18.35 -11.93 -22.26
C TRP A 31 19.72 -12.41 -22.77
N ARG A 32 20.75 -11.61 -22.45
CA ARG A 32 22.16 -12.00 -22.54
C ARG A 32 22.71 -12.23 -21.13
N SER A 33 23.55 -13.24 -20.92
CA SER A 33 24.07 -13.60 -19.59
C SER A 33 24.75 -12.44 -18.86
N HIS A 34 25.45 -11.57 -19.60
CA HIS A 34 26.08 -10.37 -19.04
C HIS A 34 25.08 -9.32 -18.54
N LEU A 35 23.89 -9.23 -19.14
CA LEU A 35 22.85 -8.32 -18.68
C LEU A 35 22.25 -8.79 -17.35
N MET A 36 22.07 -10.10 -17.18
CA MET A 36 21.53 -10.69 -15.94
C MET A 36 22.38 -10.30 -14.73
N TRP A 37 23.71 -10.44 -14.84
CA TRP A 37 24.63 -10.06 -13.77
C TRP A 37 24.55 -8.56 -13.44
N ARG A 38 24.46 -7.69 -14.45
CA ARG A 38 24.32 -6.24 -14.25
C ARG A 38 23.02 -5.88 -13.52
N VAL A 39 21.91 -6.53 -13.87
CA VAL A 39 20.60 -6.28 -13.23
C VAL A 39 20.61 -6.79 -11.78
N PHE A 40 21.22 -7.95 -11.54
CA PHE A 40 21.38 -8.48 -10.18
C PHE A 40 22.25 -7.57 -9.31
N PHE A 41 23.43 -7.18 -9.80
CA PHE A 41 24.35 -6.31 -9.07
C PHE A 41 23.72 -4.96 -8.73
N THR A 42 23.06 -4.31 -9.69
CA THR A 42 22.38 -3.03 -9.44
C THR A 42 21.25 -3.16 -8.41
N SER A 43 20.45 -4.24 -8.47
CA SER A 43 19.36 -4.48 -7.51
C SER A 43 19.90 -4.78 -6.10
N ALA A 44 20.99 -5.54 -5.99
CA ALA A 44 21.64 -5.85 -4.71
C ALA A 44 22.26 -4.61 -4.07
N VAL A 45 22.99 -3.80 -4.84
CA VAL A 45 23.57 -2.53 -4.36
C VAL A 45 22.47 -1.61 -3.83
N VAL A 46 21.37 -1.46 -4.57
CA VAL A 46 20.25 -0.61 -4.15
C VAL A 46 19.60 -1.13 -2.88
N ALA A 47 19.41 -2.45 -2.72
CA ALA A 47 18.87 -3.02 -1.49
C ALA A 47 19.77 -2.72 -0.27
N VAL A 48 21.10 -2.82 -0.42
CA VAL A 48 22.05 -2.49 0.65
C VAL A 48 22.02 -1.00 0.97
N VAL A 49 22.06 -0.13 -0.05
CA VAL A 49 22.04 1.32 0.15
C VAL A 49 20.76 1.77 0.86
N VAL A 50 19.59 1.26 0.46
CA VAL A 50 18.31 1.57 1.11
C VAL A 50 18.31 1.07 2.55
N ARG A 51 18.81 -0.13 2.82
CA ARG A 51 18.91 -0.67 4.20
C ARG A 51 19.83 0.20 5.06
N SER A 52 21.01 0.56 4.56
CA SER A 52 21.96 1.41 5.29
C SER A 52 21.40 2.80 5.54
N ALA A 53 20.73 3.40 4.55
CA ALA A 53 20.06 4.69 4.70
C ALA A 53 18.96 4.62 5.76
N MET A 54 18.19 3.53 5.82
CA MET A 54 17.16 3.35 6.84
C MET A 54 17.74 3.18 8.24
N ASN A 55 18.80 2.36 8.40
CA ASN A 55 19.49 2.22 9.68
C ASN A 55 20.09 3.55 10.16
N TRP A 56 20.61 4.36 9.25
CA TRP A 56 21.09 5.71 9.56
C TRP A 56 19.94 6.61 10.05
N CYS A 57 18.79 6.49 9.39
CA CYS A 57 17.59 7.26 9.68
C CYS A 57 16.81 6.80 10.91
N ASP A 58 17.13 5.62 11.46
CA ASP A 58 16.59 5.10 12.72
C ASP A 58 17.03 5.93 13.94
N SER A 59 18.10 6.74 13.79
CA SER A 59 18.56 7.72 14.79
C SER A 59 17.60 8.91 15.03
N GLY A 60 16.38 8.87 14.49
CA GLY A 60 15.32 9.88 14.70
C GLY A 60 15.46 11.16 13.87
N LYS A 61 16.54 11.32 13.09
CA LYS A 61 16.84 12.55 12.33
C LYS A 61 16.18 12.64 10.95
N CYS A 62 15.60 11.55 10.44
CA CYS A 62 15.02 11.49 9.08
C CYS A 62 13.49 11.41 9.04
N GLY A 63 12.79 11.65 10.17
CA GLY A 63 11.32 11.51 10.24
C GLY A 63 10.84 10.09 9.92
N HIS A 64 9.66 9.97 9.29
CA HIS A 64 8.99 8.69 9.01
C HIS A 64 9.75 7.72 8.05
N PHE A 65 10.92 8.09 7.53
CA PHE A 65 11.77 7.20 6.73
C PHE A 65 12.39 6.05 7.54
N GLY A 66 12.66 6.26 8.85
CA GLY A 66 13.17 5.22 9.75
C GLY A 66 12.07 4.28 10.27
N ALA A 67 10.82 4.77 10.34
CA ALA A 67 9.68 4.10 10.97
C ALA A 67 9.07 2.93 10.16
N GLY A 68 9.86 2.19 9.38
CA GLY A 68 9.38 0.97 8.72
C GLY A 68 8.34 1.20 7.61
N GLY A 69 8.46 2.30 6.85
CA GLY A 69 7.61 2.59 5.68
C GLY A 69 7.78 1.62 4.50
N PHE A 70 8.70 0.66 4.59
CA PHE A 70 8.92 -0.41 3.63
C PHE A 70 8.50 -1.75 4.24
N ILE A 71 7.99 -2.63 3.39
CA ILE A 71 7.43 -3.92 3.81
C ILE A 71 8.57 -4.80 4.33
N ILE A 72 8.60 -5.03 5.65
CA ILE A 72 9.51 -5.98 6.31
C ILE A 72 8.64 -7.07 6.90
N TRP A 73 8.65 -8.23 6.27
CA TRP A 73 8.02 -9.44 6.79
C TRP A 73 8.96 -10.04 7.83
N ASP A 74 8.74 -9.73 9.11
CA ASP A 74 9.39 -10.43 10.22
C ASP A 74 8.32 -11.30 10.89
N ILE A 75 8.22 -12.56 10.44
CA ILE A 75 7.32 -13.55 11.01
C ILE A 75 8.18 -14.43 11.91
N SER A 76 8.40 -13.97 13.14
CA SER A 76 9.34 -14.58 14.08
C SER A 76 8.74 -15.78 14.85
N GLY A 77 7.64 -16.37 14.37
CA GLY A 77 6.92 -17.45 15.07
C GLY A 77 5.81 -18.11 14.26
N GLY A 78 6.02 -18.28 12.95
CA GLY A 78 5.07 -19.00 12.09
C GLY A 78 5.13 -20.52 12.34
N GLN A 79 4.01 -21.20 12.12
CA GLN A 79 3.96 -22.66 12.04
C GLN A 79 4.94 -23.13 10.94
N GLU A 80 6.07 -23.72 11.31
CA GLU A 80 7.11 -24.14 10.35
C GLU A 80 6.72 -25.42 9.58
N ASP A 81 5.71 -26.15 10.08
CA ASP A 81 5.28 -27.43 9.53
C ASP A 81 4.00 -27.27 8.68
N TYR A 82 4.18 -27.13 7.36
CA TYR A 82 3.07 -27.24 6.39
C TYR A 82 2.84 -28.70 6.00
N SER A 83 1.65 -29.23 6.29
CA SER A 83 1.26 -30.56 5.85
C SER A 83 0.74 -30.54 4.41
N TYR A 84 0.94 -31.63 3.65
CA TYR A 84 0.40 -31.77 2.29
C TYR A 84 -1.11 -31.55 2.20
N GLN A 85 -1.84 -31.79 3.29
CA GLN A 85 -3.29 -31.57 3.38
C GLN A 85 -3.69 -30.08 3.29
N GLU A 86 -2.78 -29.17 3.63
CA GLU A 86 -3.00 -27.71 3.58
C GLU A 86 -2.76 -27.12 2.18
N LEU A 87 -2.20 -27.89 1.25
CA LEU A 87 -2.00 -27.44 -0.13
C LEU A 87 -3.33 -27.18 -0.86
N LEU A 88 -4.35 -28.00 -0.58
CA LEU A 88 -5.66 -27.87 -1.21
C LEU A 88 -6.37 -26.54 -0.85
N PRO A 89 -6.50 -26.13 0.43
CA PRO A 89 -7.10 -24.84 0.75
C PRO A 89 -6.28 -23.66 0.22
N VAL A 90 -4.94 -23.73 0.20
CA VAL A 90 -4.09 -22.67 -0.39
C VAL A 90 -4.35 -22.53 -1.89
N ALA A 91 -4.50 -23.65 -2.61
CA ALA A 91 -4.84 -23.62 -4.03
C ALA A 91 -6.23 -22.99 -4.28
N ILE A 92 -7.22 -23.31 -3.45
CA ILE A 92 -8.57 -22.71 -3.54
C ILE A 92 -8.51 -21.20 -3.32
N ILE A 93 -7.77 -20.73 -2.31
CA ILE A 93 -7.55 -19.29 -2.06
C ILE A 93 -6.87 -18.64 -3.27
N GLY A 94 -5.89 -19.31 -3.89
CA GLY A 94 -5.25 -18.85 -5.13
C GLY A 94 -6.24 -18.67 -6.29
N VAL A 95 -7.14 -19.62 -6.50
CA VAL A 95 -8.19 -19.54 -7.53
C VAL A 95 -9.15 -18.38 -7.26
N ILE A 96 -9.63 -18.26 -6.02
CA ILE A 96 -10.52 -17.15 -5.62
C ILE A 96 -9.82 -15.81 -5.79
N GLY A 97 -8.56 -15.70 -5.36
CA GLY A 97 -7.73 -14.49 -5.54
C GLY A 97 -7.51 -14.13 -7.01
N GLY A 98 -7.24 -15.12 -7.86
CA GLY A 98 -7.12 -14.93 -9.31
C GLY A 98 -8.41 -14.42 -9.95
N LEU A 99 -9.56 -15.01 -9.58
CA LEU A 99 -10.87 -14.61 -10.09
C LEU A 99 -11.25 -13.19 -9.64
N LEU A 100 -11.03 -12.86 -8.36
CA LEU A 100 -11.25 -11.52 -7.83
C LEU A 100 -10.31 -10.49 -8.48
N GLY A 101 -9.05 -10.87 -8.74
CA GLY A 101 -8.08 -10.03 -9.45
C GLY A 101 -8.50 -9.75 -10.90
N ALA A 102 -8.97 -10.77 -11.62
CA ALA A 102 -9.48 -10.62 -12.98
C ALA A 102 -10.74 -9.72 -13.02
N LEU A 103 -11.68 -9.93 -12.10
CA LEU A 103 -12.87 -9.10 -11.95
C LEU A 103 -12.50 -7.64 -11.65
N PHE A 104 -11.53 -7.42 -10.76
CA PHE A 104 -11.04 -6.08 -10.43
C PHE A 104 -10.41 -5.38 -11.64
N ASN A 105 -9.60 -6.09 -12.42
CA ASN A 105 -9.01 -5.53 -13.64
C ASN A 105 -10.09 -5.14 -14.65
N GLN A 106 -11.06 -6.03 -14.89
CA GLN A 106 -12.16 -5.77 -15.81
C GLN A 106 -13.00 -4.57 -15.37
N LEU A 107 -13.31 -4.46 -14.08
CA LEU A 107 -14.03 -3.32 -13.52
C LEU A 107 -13.23 -2.02 -13.71
N THR A 108 -11.92 -2.04 -13.45
CA THR A 108 -11.04 -0.88 -13.62
C THR A 108 -10.99 -0.42 -15.08
N LEU A 109 -10.92 -1.36 -16.03
CA LEU A 109 -10.97 -1.07 -17.46
C LEU A 109 -12.32 -0.48 -17.87
N TYR A 110 -13.42 -1.05 -17.39
CA TYR A 110 -14.77 -0.56 -17.64
C TYR A 110 -14.95 0.88 -17.13
N ILE A 111 -14.60 1.14 -15.87
CA ILE A 111 -14.67 2.48 -15.26
C ILE A 111 -13.80 3.48 -16.04
N THR A 112 -12.58 3.09 -16.41
CA THR A 112 -11.67 3.96 -17.17
C THR A 112 -12.23 4.30 -18.56
N LYS A 113 -12.82 3.31 -19.25
CA LYS A 113 -13.47 3.51 -20.56
C LYS A 113 -14.69 4.41 -20.44
N TRP A 114 -15.53 4.19 -19.42
CA TRP A 114 -16.72 5.01 -19.15
C TRP A 114 -16.32 6.46 -18.86
N ARG A 115 -15.33 6.70 -17.98
CA ARG A 115 -14.82 8.06 -17.68
C ARG A 115 -14.24 8.75 -18.91
N ARG A 116 -13.45 8.04 -19.74
CA ARG A 116 -12.91 8.61 -20.98
C ARG A 116 -14.00 8.99 -21.99
N THR A 117 -15.09 8.22 -22.04
CA THR A 117 -16.16 8.44 -23.03
C THR A 117 -17.14 9.54 -22.60
N TYR A 118 -17.51 9.59 -21.31
CA TYR A 118 -18.53 10.49 -20.79
C TYR A 118 -17.97 11.72 -20.06
N LEU A 119 -16.94 11.56 -19.21
CA LEU A 119 -16.42 12.66 -18.39
C LEU A 119 -15.41 13.52 -19.14
N HIS A 120 -14.47 12.92 -19.87
CA HIS A 120 -13.43 13.69 -20.57
C HIS A 120 -13.99 14.57 -21.71
N LYS A 121 -15.16 14.21 -22.27
CA LYS A 121 -15.85 15.04 -23.27
C LYS A 121 -16.42 16.35 -22.68
N LYS A 122 -16.71 16.38 -21.38
CA LYS A 122 -17.28 17.55 -20.69
C LYS A 122 -16.23 18.58 -20.22
N GLY A 123 -14.95 18.35 -20.52
CA GLY A 123 -13.85 19.28 -20.25
C GLY A 123 -13.10 19.03 -18.94
N LYS A 124 -11.92 19.65 -18.80
CA LYS A 124 -10.97 19.41 -17.69
C LYS A 124 -11.50 19.81 -16.31
N ARG A 125 -12.41 20.80 -16.22
CA ARG A 125 -12.98 21.25 -14.94
C ARG A 125 -13.82 20.18 -14.25
N VAL A 126 -14.55 19.38 -15.03
CA VAL A 126 -15.38 18.28 -14.51
C VAL A 126 -14.52 17.18 -13.90
N GLN A 127 -13.35 16.91 -14.48
CA GLN A 127 -12.40 15.93 -13.95
C GLN A 127 -11.82 16.35 -12.60
N ILE A 128 -11.52 17.63 -12.41
CA ILE A 128 -11.01 18.15 -11.14
C ILE A 128 -12.12 18.09 -10.08
N PHE A 129 -13.35 18.51 -10.43
CA PHE A 129 -14.48 18.47 -9.51
C PHE A 129 -14.80 17.05 -9.05
N GLU A 130 -14.78 16.07 -9.97
CA GLU A 130 -14.95 14.65 -9.63
C GLU A 130 -13.89 14.19 -8.61
N ALA A 131 -12.61 14.50 -8.84
CA ALA A 131 -11.53 14.13 -7.92
C ALA A 131 -11.67 14.79 -6.54
N CYS A 132 -12.08 16.06 -6.49
CA CYS A 132 -12.37 16.77 -5.25
C CYS A 132 -13.57 16.17 -4.51
N LEU A 133 -14.67 15.87 -5.21
CA LEU A 133 -15.86 15.27 -4.61
C LEU A 133 -15.54 13.90 -4.00
N ILE A 134 -14.82 13.06 -4.73
CA ILE A 134 -14.43 11.72 -4.29
C ILE A 134 -13.48 11.77 -3.10
N SER A 135 -12.48 12.66 -3.11
CA SER A 135 -11.57 12.81 -1.97
C SER A 135 -12.32 13.29 -0.74
N LEU A 136 -13.23 14.26 -0.88
CA LEU A 136 -14.09 14.72 0.21
C LEU A 136 -14.94 13.57 0.78
N ILE A 137 -15.64 12.82 -0.07
CA ILE A 137 -16.46 11.67 0.35
C ILE A 137 -15.60 10.63 1.05
N THR A 138 -14.41 10.33 0.54
CA THR A 138 -13.60 9.28 1.17
C THR A 138 -13.01 9.73 2.49
N SER A 139 -12.65 11.02 2.62
CA SER A 139 -12.22 11.60 3.89
C SER A 139 -13.35 11.61 4.92
N THR A 140 -14.57 12.00 4.54
CA THR A 140 -15.71 11.97 5.47
C THR A 140 -16.05 10.55 5.90
N VAL A 141 -16.08 9.59 4.97
CA VAL A 141 -16.28 8.16 5.27
C VAL A 141 -15.18 7.65 6.22
N SER A 142 -13.91 7.94 5.94
CA SER A 142 -12.78 7.50 6.78
C SER A 142 -12.81 8.09 8.20
N PHE A 143 -13.42 9.26 8.39
CA PHE A 143 -13.54 9.91 9.70
C PHE A 143 -14.82 9.47 10.46
N VAL A 144 -15.94 9.33 9.75
CA VAL A 144 -17.24 8.99 10.34
C VAL A 144 -17.33 7.51 10.73
N LEU A 145 -16.74 6.59 9.96
CA LEU A 145 -16.79 5.17 10.28
C LEU A 145 -16.15 4.83 11.64
N PRO A 146 -14.94 5.32 11.98
CA PRO A 146 -14.36 5.13 13.30
C PRO A 146 -15.23 5.72 14.43
N LEU A 147 -15.88 6.87 14.20
CA LEU A 147 -16.71 7.53 15.21
C LEU A 147 -17.95 6.71 15.61
N LEU A 148 -18.51 5.93 14.69
CA LEU A 148 -19.73 5.15 14.90
C LEU A 148 -19.50 3.81 15.61
N ARG A 149 -18.24 3.40 15.84
CA ARG A 149 -17.90 2.11 16.46
C ARG A 149 -17.49 2.26 17.92
N LYS A 150 -17.84 1.23 18.70
CA LYS A 150 -17.47 1.12 20.11
C LYS A 150 -15.98 0.82 20.25
N CYS A 151 -15.38 1.33 21.32
CA CYS A 151 -13.99 1.09 21.65
C CYS A 151 -13.79 -0.31 22.23
N SER A 152 -12.63 -0.90 21.95
CA SER A 152 -12.20 -2.22 22.40
C SER A 152 -11.11 -2.05 23.47
N PRO A 153 -11.07 -2.89 24.51
CA PRO A 153 -10.01 -2.87 25.50
C PRO A 153 -8.68 -3.31 24.89
N CYS A 154 -7.58 -2.67 25.27
CA CYS A 154 -6.24 -3.05 24.82
C CYS A 154 -5.92 -4.50 25.25
N PRO A 155 -5.35 -5.34 24.36
CA PRO A 155 -4.85 -6.65 24.78
C PRO A 155 -3.70 -6.47 25.77
N GLU A 156 -3.65 -7.31 26.80
CA GLU A 156 -2.52 -7.38 27.74
C GLU A 156 -1.30 -7.92 26.99
N LEU A 157 -0.50 -7.01 26.43
CA LEU A 157 0.77 -7.34 25.79
C LEU A 157 1.81 -7.59 26.87
N GLU A 158 2.43 -8.77 26.84
CA GLU A 158 3.57 -9.10 27.70
C GLU A 158 4.66 -8.01 27.57
N THR A 159 5.21 -7.65 28.73
CA THR A 159 6.10 -6.53 29.07
C THR A 159 7.40 -6.40 28.24
N ASN A 160 7.61 -7.24 27.23
CA ASN A 160 8.86 -7.35 26.46
C ASN A 160 8.74 -7.00 24.96
N SER A 161 7.55 -6.67 24.47
CA SER A 161 7.40 -6.06 23.14
C SER A 161 7.16 -4.57 23.32
N GLY A 162 8.01 -3.69 22.78
CA GLY A 162 7.93 -2.23 22.95
C GLY A 162 6.69 -1.56 22.31
N ILE A 163 5.52 -2.20 22.42
CA ILE A 163 4.24 -1.84 21.87
C ILE A 163 3.39 -1.28 23.02
N GLN A 164 3.38 0.04 23.14
CA GLN A 164 2.59 0.73 24.16
C GLN A 164 1.17 0.97 23.63
N CYS A 165 0.16 0.60 24.42
CA CYS A 165 -1.26 0.75 24.08
C CYS A 165 -1.95 1.63 25.14
N PRO A 166 -2.63 2.72 24.77
CA PRO A 166 -2.60 3.41 23.47
C PRO A 166 -1.31 4.21 23.28
N HIS A 167 -1.05 4.55 22.04
CA HIS A 167 0.14 5.28 21.67
C HIS A 167 0.03 6.78 22.03
N PRO A 168 1.06 7.43 22.64
CA PRO A 168 0.99 8.83 23.04
C PRO A 168 0.81 9.81 21.87
N PRO A 169 0.15 10.96 22.08
CA PRO A 169 -0.10 11.93 21.01
C PRO A 169 1.21 12.48 20.45
N GLY A 170 1.39 12.39 19.13
CA GLY A 170 2.55 12.94 18.42
C GLY A 170 3.69 11.95 18.15
N THR A 171 3.53 10.68 18.50
CA THR A 171 4.45 9.61 18.10
C THR A 171 3.70 8.60 17.20
N ASP A 172 4.42 7.74 16.48
CA ASP A 172 3.81 6.72 15.60
C ASP A 172 3.63 5.40 16.37
N GLY A 173 2.41 4.85 16.43
CA GLY A 173 2.17 3.57 17.12
C GLY A 173 1.02 2.73 16.56
N ASN A 174 1.00 1.46 16.98
CA ASN A 174 0.15 0.42 16.39
C ASN A 174 -1.32 0.45 16.83
N PHE A 175 -1.67 1.27 17.83
CA PHE A 175 -3.01 1.35 18.41
C PHE A 175 -3.41 2.81 18.61
N VAL A 176 -4.50 3.22 17.94
CA VAL A 176 -4.98 4.60 17.95
C VAL A 176 -6.21 4.70 18.86
N ASN A 177 -6.10 5.53 19.90
CA ASN A 177 -7.26 5.98 20.66
C ASN A 177 -7.92 7.13 19.89
N PHE A 178 -9.12 6.89 19.37
CA PHE A 178 -9.92 7.88 18.67
C PHE A 178 -11.27 8.00 19.35
N TYR A 179 -11.45 9.09 20.11
CA TYR A 179 -12.70 9.43 20.79
C TYR A 179 -13.20 8.37 21.79
N CYS A 180 -12.30 7.64 22.45
CA CYS A 180 -12.65 6.71 23.52
C CYS A 180 -12.60 7.41 24.89
N SER A 181 -13.51 7.02 25.80
CA SER A 181 -13.64 7.67 27.12
C SER A 181 -12.60 7.22 28.14
N LYS A 182 -11.94 6.07 27.93
CA LYS A 182 -10.92 5.54 28.85
C LYS A 182 -9.54 5.54 28.20
N ASP A 183 -8.51 5.75 29.01
CA ASP A 183 -7.11 5.78 28.57
C ASP A 183 -6.57 4.40 28.16
N ASN A 184 -7.21 3.28 28.54
CA ASN A 184 -6.81 1.91 28.17
C ASN A 184 -7.70 1.26 27.09
N GLU A 185 -8.41 2.08 26.31
CA GLU A 185 -9.25 1.61 25.20
C GLU A 185 -8.73 2.15 23.88
N TYR A 186 -8.88 1.37 22.82
CA TYR A 186 -8.50 1.76 21.46
C TYR A 186 -9.65 1.51 20.49
N ASN A 187 -9.62 2.21 19.36
CA ASN A 187 -10.61 2.04 18.30
C ASN A 187 -10.01 1.23 17.16
N ASP A 188 -10.55 0.03 16.94
CA ASP A 188 -10.09 -0.90 15.90
C ASP A 188 -10.13 -0.27 14.50
N LEU A 189 -11.24 0.41 14.15
CA LEU A 189 -11.38 1.05 12.84
C LEU A 189 -10.46 2.26 12.70
N ALA A 190 -10.32 3.08 13.75
CA ALA A 190 -9.39 4.21 13.72
C ALA A 190 -7.96 3.72 13.49
N THR A 191 -7.60 2.62 14.15
CA THR A 191 -6.29 1.98 13.99
C THR A 191 -6.07 1.49 12.56
N ILE A 192 -7.11 0.99 11.86
CA ILE A 192 -7.03 0.56 10.46
C ILE A 192 -7.04 1.75 9.48
N PHE A 193 -7.76 2.83 9.76
CA PHE A 193 -7.84 3.96 8.82
C PHE A 193 -6.64 4.90 8.91
N PHE A 194 -6.15 5.17 10.12
CA PHE A 194 -5.09 6.17 10.39
C PHE A 194 -3.67 5.62 10.39
N ASN A 195 -3.47 4.30 10.50
CA ASN A 195 -2.14 3.72 10.32
C ASN A 195 -1.75 3.55 8.85
N SER A 196 -0.44 3.37 8.63
CA SER A 196 0.09 3.02 7.32
C SER A 196 -0.38 1.64 6.86
N GLN A 197 -0.65 1.50 5.56
CA GLN A 197 -1.15 0.25 4.97
C GLN A 197 -0.21 -0.92 5.21
N VAL A 198 1.10 -0.66 5.19
CA VAL A 198 2.13 -1.66 5.41
C VAL A 198 2.01 -2.25 6.82
N ARG A 199 1.83 -1.41 7.85
CA ARG A 199 1.64 -1.85 9.24
C ARG A 199 0.36 -2.64 9.43
N ILE A 200 -0.73 -2.20 8.79
CA ILE A 200 -2.02 -2.90 8.84
C ILE A 200 -1.91 -4.28 8.23
N CYS A 201 -1.26 -4.37 7.06
CA CYS A 201 -1.02 -5.64 6.39
C CYS A 201 -0.19 -6.57 7.28
N LEU A 202 0.96 -6.12 7.79
CA LEU A 202 1.79 -6.89 8.70
C LEU A 202 1.03 -7.36 9.95
N LYS A 203 0.24 -6.48 10.57
CA LYS A 203 -0.60 -6.83 11.74
C LYS A 203 -1.63 -7.91 11.42
N SER A 204 -2.21 -7.88 10.21
CA SER A 204 -3.14 -8.92 9.77
C SER A 204 -2.47 -10.29 9.62
N PHE A 205 -1.16 -10.34 9.35
CA PHE A 205 -0.41 -11.60 9.27
C PHE A 205 0.07 -12.07 10.66
N SER A 206 0.40 -11.15 11.57
CA SER A 206 0.94 -11.51 12.89
C SER A 206 -0.12 -11.75 13.98
N PHE A 207 -1.31 -11.15 13.88
CA PHE A 207 -2.30 -11.14 14.97
C PHE A 207 -3.50 -12.05 14.67
N HIS A 208 -3.55 -13.21 15.33
CA HIS A 208 -4.70 -14.14 15.36
C HIS A 208 -5.84 -13.63 16.27
N GLY A 209 -6.30 -12.40 16.06
CA GLY A 209 -7.41 -11.81 16.80
C GLY A 209 -8.74 -11.93 16.07
N PRO A 210 -9.89 -11.83 16.78
CA PRO A 210 -11.23 -11.90 16.21
C PRO A 210 -11.60 -10.59 15.49
N TYR A 211 -10.82 -10.21 14.49
CA TYR A 211 -11.20 -9.11 13.61
C TYR A 211 -12.23 -9.64 12.61
N SER A 212 -13.46 -9.15 12.70
CA SER A 212 -14.54 -9.55 11.80
C SER A 212 -14.14 -9.28 10.34
N MET A 213 -14.21 -10.32 9.49
CA MET A 213 -13.99 -10.26 8.02
C MET A 213 -14.74 -9.11 7.32
N SER A 214 -15.81 -8.61 7.93
CA SER A 214 -16.57 -7.44 7.47
C SER A 214 -15.73 -6.14 7.48
N GLN A 215 -14.87 -5.94 8.47
CA GLN A 215 -14.06 -4.73 8.63
C GLN A 215 -12.98 -4.61 7.55
N TYR A 216 -12.36 -5.73 7.19
CA TYR A 216 -11.40 -5.79 6.08
C TYR A 216 -12.07 -5.62 4.73
N SER A 217 -13.26 -6.19 4.52
CA SER A 217 -14.00 -6.06 3.26
C SER A 217 -14.46 -4.62 2.98
N ILE A 218 -14.93 -3.89 4.01
CA ILE A 218 -15.36 -2.48 3.88
C ILE A 218 -14.14 -1.57 3.66
N THR A 219 -13.05 -1.81 4.37
CA THR A 219 -11.81 -1.05 4.18
C THR A 219 -11.19 -1.31 2.82
N PHE A 220 -11.15 -2.59 2.40
CA PHE A 220 -10.64 -2.99 1.08
C PHE A 220 -11.46 -2.37 -0.04
N SER A 221 -12.79 -2.42 0.02
CA SER A 221 -13.65 -1.80 -1.01
C SER A 221 -13.50 -0.27 -1.06
N CYS A 222 -13.49 0.42 0.09
CA CYS A 222 -13.28 1.88 0.15
C CYS A 222 -11.90 2.29 -0.37
N ARG A 223 -10.84 1.55 0.01
CA ARG A 223 -9.46 1.83 -0.40
C ARG A 223 -9.22 1.45 -1.85
N MET A 224 -9.78 0.36 -2.35
CA MET A 224 -9.71 -0.05 -3.76
C MET A 224 -10.36 0.99 -4.67
N MET A 225 -11.48 1.58 -4.24
CA MET A 225 -12.05 2.73 -4.92
C MET A 225 -11.04 3.89 -4.95
N GLN A 226 -10.44 4.24 -3.81
CA GLN A 226 -9.38 5.26 -3.71
C GLN A 226 -8.17 4.98 -4.63
N TYR A 227 -7.70 3.74 -4.74
CA TYR A 227 -6.60 3.34 -5.63
C TYR A 227 -6.98 3.41 -7.11
N ALA A 228 -8.21 2.99 -7.47
CA ALA A 228 -8.75 3.17 -8.83
C ALA A 228 -8.87 4.66 -9.20
N ILE A 229 -9.16 5.52 -8.23
CA ILE A 229 -9.23 6.97 -8.42
C ILE A 229 -7.83 7.58 -8.55
N CYS A 230 -6.90 7.22 -7.66
CA CYS A 230 -5.53 7.75 -7.62
C CYS A 230 -4.69 7.33 -8.84
N SER A 231 -4.85 6.08 -9.32
CA SER A 231 -4.24 5.61 -10.57
C SER A 231 -4.69 6.41 -11.79
N VAL A 232 -5.96 6.81 -11.84
CA VAL A 232 -6.50 7.67 -12.90
C VAL A 232 -6.07 9.14 -12.72
N GLN A 233 -5.91 9.61 -11.47
CA GLN A 233 -5.40 10.95 -11.15
C GLN A 233 -3.94 11.11 -11.63
N LYS A 234 -3.12 10.05 -11.52
CA LYS A 234 -1.76 10.00 -12.06
C LYS A 234 -1.74 10.11 -13.59
N HIS A 235 -2.71 9.49 -14.27
CA HIS A 235 -2.87 9.57 -15.72
C HIS A 235 -3.39 10.96 -16.16
N SER A 236 -4.29 11.56 -15.39
CA SER A 236 -4.78 12.93 -15.60
C SER A 236 -3.70 13.99 -15.38
N MET A 237 -2.95 13.92 -14.27
CA MET A 237 -1.84 14.83 -13.97
C MET A 237 -0.70 14.71 -15.00
N SER A 238 -0.38 13.51 -15.50
CA SER A 238 0.59 13.36 -16.60
C SER A 238 0.14 14.09 -17.87
N THR A 239 -1.17 14.08 -18.15
CA THR A 239 -1.76 14.80 -19.28
C THR A 239 -1.82 16.31 -19.04
N ALA A 240 -2.10 16.73 -17.80
CA ALA A 240 -2.08 18.13 -17.38
C ALA A 240 -0.66 18.70 -17.39
N HIS A 241 0.34 17.96 -16.92
CA HIS A 241 1.76 18.34 -16.95
C HIS A 241 2.29 18.42 -18.38
N LYS A 242 1.91 17.49 -19.28
CA LYS A 242 2.20 17.60 -20.72
C LYS A 242 1.47 18.79 -21.39
N ALA A 243 0.27 19.13 -20.94
CA ALA A 243 -0.47 20.29 -21.45
C ALA A 243 0.10 21.62 -20.92
N LEU A 244 0.58 21.67 -19.68
CA LEU A 244 1.28 22.82 -19.10
C LEU A 244 2.67 22.99 -19.72
N SER A 245 3.42 21.90 -19.97
CA SER A 245 4.70 21.98 -20.70
C SER A 245 4.51 22.46 -22.14
N ARG A 246 3.45 22.02 -22.86
CA ARG A 246 3.12 22.55 -24.20
C ARG A 246 2.61 23.99 -24.18
N SER A 247 1.90 24.40 -23.12
CA SER A 247 1.44 25.79 -22.96
C SER A 247 2.59 26.74 -22.64
N TRP A 248 3.66 26.27 -22.00
CA TRP A 248 4.89 27.04 -21.78
C TRP A 248 5.76 27.12 -23.05
N SER A 249 5.66 26.14 -23.97
CA SER A 249 6.33 26.21 -25.29
C SER A 249 5.65 27.17 -26.29
N CYS A 250 4.43 27.66 -26.01
CA CYS A 250 3.76 28.69 -26.81
C CYS A 250 3.89 30.11 -26.22
N PHE A 251 4.63 30.27 -25.10
CA PHE A 251 4.77 31.54 -24.37
C PHE A 251 6.22 31.98 -24.19
N THR A 252 7.11 31.52 -25.07
CA THR A 252 8.41 32.13 -25.31
C THR A 252 8.48 32.52 -26.78
N PRO A 253 8.78 33.79 -27.11
CA PRO A 253 8.91 34.25 -28.50
C PRO A 253 10.01 33.51 -29.26
#